data_AF-A0A068RKN6-F1
#
_entry.id   AF-A0A068RKN6-F1
#
_cell.length_a   1.000
_cell.length_b   1.000
_cell.length_c   1.000
_cell.angle_alpha   90.00
_cell.angle_beta   90.00
_cell.angle_gamma   90.00
#
_symmetry.space_group_name_H-M   'P 1'
#
loop_
_entity.id
_entity.type
_entity.pdbx_description
1 polymer ?
#
loop_
_entity_poly.entity_id
_entity_poly.type
_entity_poly.pdbx_seq_one_letter_code
_entity_poly.pdbx_strand_id
1 'polypeptide(L)'
;MTQLYSSSAKLFSLLYSSNKSGRHQQQQQHQQHNSSISPNTTHIAVITQKDGTVVTRCLNRRPLTSPTDSSISNNTLQSSKKQRCFAFLKFSGLRNRSSPLAAGPSSPLPSCDILQRLPPEVIQLMLVYLDCASIATLSRTNRHMHAVCSDDGLWRTLLTRHFGARIKRPILPASDYYRHHALLEKRWQRGQAQARYMVGHTDSVYCIMRYDERYLVSGSRDHSIRIWDLATYTCVASRTHHDGSVLCLKIQRDSGHHWMVSGSSDGTCVIWHSLPALVPVHRLRGHTNGVLDVCIVNEWIVSASRDGTVRVWDQLTAKEIRRLDGHGGPVNALQQIRGTPHVVSASGDGTLKVWNVDTGECLRTLVGHLRGLACAKYDPMAGRIFSGGQDALLKIWNANTGDCKATLVGHDQLIRTVDCYGDRVITGSYDRTLKVWDANTGQCLLNFQNAHDSWIFNALISSTQIISAGQDKRILVLDFGHGLHLGESS
;
A
#
# COMPACT_ATOMS: atom_id res chain seq x y z
N MET A 1 45.81 1.83 -4.91
CA MET A 1 45.07 2.85 -4.11
C MET A 1 44.53 3.90 -5.07
N THR A 2 43.25 4.27 -4.89
CA THR A 2 42.55 5.40 -5.55
C THR A 2 42.49 5.40 -7.09
N GLN A 3 41.79 4.44 -7.73
CA GLN A 3 41.10 4.66 -9.04
C GLN A 3 40.18 3.52 -9.54
N LEU A 4 39.42 2.81 -8.67
CA LEU A 4 38.55 1.69 -9.13
C LEU A 4 37.09 1.70 -8.65
N TYR A 5 36.61 2.75 -7.97
CA TYR A 5 35.25 2.79 -7.40
C TYR A 5 34.36 3.94 -7.92
N SER A 6 34.41 4.22 -9.24
CA SER A 6 33.54 5.22 -9.92
C SER A 6 32.51 4.61 -10.89
N SER A 7 32.46 3.29 -11.05
CA SER A 7 31.77 2.66 -12.20
C SER A 7 30.34 2.20 -11.92
N SER A 8 29.92 2.05 -10.66
CA SER A 8 28.55 1.62 -10.32
C SER A 8 27.48 2.70 -10.56
N ALA A 9 27.85 3.99 -10.48
CA ALA A 9 26.97 5.13 -10.79
C ALA A 9 26.85 5.41 -12.30
N LYS A 10 27.93 5.21 -13.06
CA LYS A 10 27.97 5.50 -14.49
C LYS A 10 27.36 4.38 -15.34
N LEU A 11 27.29 3.13 -14.86
CA LEU A 11 26.72 2.02 -15.62
C LEU A 11 25.18 1.94 -15.61
N PHE A 12 24.50 2.52 -14.61
CA PHE A 12 23.05 2.77 -14.69
C PHE A 12 22.71 3.99 -15.58
N SER A 13 23.68 4.88 -15.81
CA SER A 13 23.63 5.96 -16.80
C SER A 13 23.94 5.47 -18.23
N LEU A 14 24.82 4.48 -18.39
CA LEU A 14 25.23 3.94 -19.70
C LEU A 14 24.21 3.02 -20.37
N LEU A 15 23.28 2.41 -19.62
CA LEU A 15 22.07 1.78 -20.18
C LEU A 15 21.10 2.81 -20.80
N TYR A 16 21.43 4.11 -20.74
CA TYR A 16 20.68 5.23 -21.28
C TYR A 16 21.50 6.09 -22.27
N SER A 17 22.56 5.53 -22.89
CA SER A 17 23.39 6.26 -23.88
C SER A 17 22.93 6.12 -25.34
N SER A 18 21.91 5.30 -25.65
CA SER A 18 21.32 5.15 -26.98
C SER A 18 19.94 5.80 -27.10
N ASN A 19 19.76 7.04 -26.66
CA ASN A 19 18.58 7.84 -27.05
C ASN A 19 18.72 9.36 -26.80
N LYS A 20 19.81 9.97 -27.31
CA LYS A 20 20.04 11.42 -27.24
C LYS A 20 19.87 12.19 -28.56
N SER A 21 19.27 11.58 -29.59
CA SER A 21 19.01 12.27 -30.88
C SER A 21 17.52 12.54 -31.21
N GLY A 22 16.57 12.22 -30.32
CA GLY A 22 15.12 12.43 -30.58
C GLY A 22 14.46 13.63 -29.87
N ARG A 23 15.18 14.36 -29.01
CA ARG A 23 14.57 15.32 -28.07
C ARG A 23 14.03 16.63 -28.68
N HIS A 24 14.22 16.89 -29.96
CA HIS A 24 13.69 18.10 -30.62
C HIS A 24 12.54 17.87 -31.60
N GLN A 25 12.12 16.63 -31.87
CA GLN A 25 10.94 16.35 -32.73
C GLN A 25 9.69 15.88 -31.97
N GLN A 26 9.79 15.48 -30.69
CA GLN A 26 8.61 15.09 -29.90
C GLN A 26 7.89 16.24 -29.18
N GLN A 27 8.47 17.44 -29.12
CA GLN A 27 7.82 18.59 -28.48
C GLN A 27 6.75 19.28 -29.35
N GLN A 28 6.66 18.98 -30.64
CA GLN A 28 5.61 19.54 -31.52
C GLN A 28 4.43 18.60 -31.80
N GLN A 29 4.47 17.33 -31.35
CA GLN A 29 3.31 16.42 -31.40
C GLN A 29 2.58 16.28 -30.05
N HIS A 30 3.07 16.92 -28.99
CA HIS A 30 2.52 16.84 -27.62
C HIS A 30 1.30 17.73 -27.34
N GLN A 31 0.66 18.31 -28.37
CA GLN A 31 -0.59 19.07 -28.21
C GLN A 31 -1.87 18.32 -28.63
N GLN A 32 -1.78 17.06 -29.09
CA GLN A 32 -2.97 16.34 -29.60
C GLN A 32 -3.28 14.96 -29.01
N HIS A 33 -2.54 14.49 -28.00
CA HIS A 33 -2.93 13.29 -27.25
C HIS A 33 -3.12 13.58 -25.75
N ASN A 34 -4.23 14.26 -25.45
CA ASN A 34 -4.89 14.11 -24.15
C ASN A 34 -5.45 12.68 -24.07
N SER A 35 -4.63 11.74 -23.62
CA SER A 35 -5.05 10.36 -23.37
C SER A 35 -5.91 10.31 -22.11
N SER A 36 -7.22 10.14 -22.32
CA SER A 36 -8.23 9.57 -21.42
C SER A 36 -7.79 9.30 -19.97
N ILE A 37 -7.85 10.33 -19.12
CA ILE A 37 -7.81 10.17 -17.66
C ILE A 37 -9.11 9.49 -17.26
N SER A 38 -9.03 8.36 -16.55
CA SER A 38 -10.22 7.70 -15.99
C SER A 38 -10.96 8.69 -15.08
N PRO A 39 -12.27 8.91 -15.28
CA PRO A 39 -13.01 10.02 -14.65
C PRO A 39 -13.13 9.92 -13.11
N ASN A 40 -12.67 8.83 -12.51
CA ASN A 40 -12.79 8.54 -11.07
C ASN A 40 -11.47 8.65 -10.28
N THR A 41 -10.34 8.99 -10.92
CA THR A 41 -9.04 9.02 -10.22
C THR A 41 -8.93 10.22 -9.29
N THR A 42 -8.56 9.97 -8.03
CA THR A 42 -8.30 11.05 -7.06
C THR A 42 -6.86 11.54 -7.10
N HIS A 43 -6.65 12.80 -7.49
CA HIS A 43 -5.34 13.44 -7.50
C HIS A 43 -5.01 14.06 -6.15
N ILE A 44 -3.83 13.78 -5.63
CA ILE A 44 -3.38 14.21 -4.31
C ILE A 44 -1.95 14.76 -4.46
N ALA A 45 -1.66 15.94 -3.92
CA ALA A 45 -0.31 16.49 -3.88
C ALA A 45 0.25 16.42 -2.46
N VAL A 46 1.50 15.98 -2.34
CA VAL A 46 2.29 16.09 -1.11
C VAL A 46 3.20 17.32 -1.24
N ILE A 47 3.09 18.26 -0.31
CA ILE A 47 3.78 19.55 -0.39
C ILE A 47 4.53 19.79 0.90
N THR A 48 5.85 19.99 0.79
CA THR A 48 6.69 20.50 1.89
C THR A 48 6.62 22.02 1.88
N GLN A 49 6.10 22.60 2.96
CA GLN A 49 6.03 24.03 3.16
C GLN A 49 7.41 24.61 3.51
N LYS A 50 7.55 25.94 3.42
CA LYS A 50 8.80 26.65 3.71
C LYS A 50 9.27 26.49 5.16
N ASP A 51 8.35 26.23 6.09
CA ASP A 51 8.63 25.95 7.49
C ASP A 51 9.08 24.49 7.74
N GLY A 52 9.19 23.68 6.69
CA GLY A 52 9.55 22.27 6.76
C GLY A 52 8.38 21.34 7.07
N THR A 53 7.16 21.87 7.31
CA THR A 53 5.98 21.04 7.53
C THR A 53 5.47 20.44 6.23
N VAL A 54 4.98 19.19 6.29
CA VAL A 54 4.51 18.49 5.10
C VAL A 54 3.00 18.36 5.16
N VAL A 55 2.34 18.77 4.07
CA VAL A 55 0.87 18.76 3.96
C VAL A 55 0.44 18.00 2.72
N THR A 56 -0.49 17.07 2.93
CA THR A 56 -1.17 16.33 1.87
C THR A 56 -2.45 17.07 1.47
N ARG A 57 -2.61 17.40 0.18
CA ARG A 57 -3.80 18.09 -0.34
C ARG A 57 -4.45 17.31 -1.47
N CYS A 58 -5.76 17.11 -1.41
CA CYS A 58 -6.54 16.56 -2.53
C CYS A 58 -6.80 17.66 -3.57
N LEU A 59 -6.44 17.39 -4.84
CA LEU A 59 -6.54 18.31 -5.98
C LEU A 59 -7.83 18.13 -6.79
N ASN A 60 -8.64 17.10 -6.51
CA ASN A 60 -9.90 16.90 -7.20
C ASN A 60 -10.79 18.14 -7.04
N ARG A 61 -11.20 18.73 -8.18
CA ARG A 61 -12.34 19.65 -8.18
C ARG A 61 -13.54 18.82 -7.74
N ARG A 62 -14.19 19.24 -6.64
CA ARG A 62 -15.47 18.64 -6.25
C ARG A 62 -16.38 18.64 -7.48
N PRO A 63 -17.08 17.54 -7.79
CA PRO A 63 -18.25 17.67 -8.65
C PRO A 63 -19.13 18.75 -8.00
N LEU A 64 -19.53 19.73 -8.81
CA LEU A 64 -20.55 20.70 -8.43
C LEU A 64 -21.78 19.91 -7.98
N THR A 65 -21.95 19.74 -6.68
CA THR A 65 -23.26 19.46 -6.13
C THR A 65 -24.11 20.67 -6.48
N SER A 66 -25.31 20.41 -7.00
CA SER A 66 -26.37 21.36 -7.36
C SER A 66 -26.48 22.60 -6.45
N PRO A 67 -26.94 23.74 -6.99
CA PRO A 67 -26.79 25.05 -6.35
C PRO A 67 -27.80 25.24 -5.22
N THR A 68 -27.43 24.85 -4.01
CA THR A 68 -28.00 25.40 -2.76
C THR A 68 -26.89 25.42 -1.72
N ASP A 69 -26.02 26.44 -1.81
CA ASP A 69 -25.34 27.06 -0.66
C ASP A 69 -24.31 28.06 -1.21
N SER A 70 -24.83 29.19 -1.68
CA SER A 70 -24.02 30.37 -1.93
C SER A 70 -23.95 31.22 -0.67
N SER A 71 -22.73 31.68 -0.39
CA SER A 71 -22.33 32.71 0.57
C SER A 71 -22.12 32.25 2.02
N ILE A 72 -20.86 32.23 2.45
CA ILE A 72 -20.29 33.29 3.29
C ILE A 72 -18.77 33.24 3.14
N SER A 73 -18.23 34.31 2.58
CA SER A 73 -16.80 34.61 2.50
C SER A 73 -16.27 35.06 3.85
N ASN A 74 -14.97 34.79 4.04
CA ASN A 74 -14.12 35.18 5.16
C ASN A 74 -14.38 36.58 5.73
N ASN A 75 -14.43 36.69 7.05
CA ASN A 75 -13.68 37.72 7.77
C ASN A 75 -13.34 37.30 9.20
N THR A 76 -12.12 37.67 9.56
CA THR A 76 -11.39 37.54 10.81
C THR A 76 -12.18 38.06 12.02
N LEU A 77 -12.18 37.35 13.16
CA LEU A 77 -12.08 37.92 14.51
C LEU A 77 -11.92 36.85 15.61
N GLN A 78 -11.24 37.30 16.65
CA GLN A 78 -10.65 36.64 17.81
C GLN A 78 -11.56 35.74 18.67
N SER A 79 -10.88 34.76 19.30
CA SER A 79 -11.10 34.18 20.64
C SER A 79 -12.43 34.48 21.36
N SER A 80 -13.23 33.43 21.59
CA SER A 80 -13.80 33.14 22.92
C SER A 80 -14.42 31.72 22.97
N LYS A 81 -14.31 31.09 24.13
CA LYS A 81 -14.88 29.78 24.49
C LYS A 81 -16.38 29.72 24.17
N LYS A 82 -16.84 28.67 23.47
CA LYS A 82 -18.20 28.13 23.59
C LYS A 82 -18.30 26.74 22.95
N GLN A 83 -18.82 25.79 23.73
CA GLN A 83 -19.30 24.48 23.30
C GLN A 83 -20.19 24.61 22.06
N ARG A 84 -19.92 23.82 21.02
CA ARG A 84 -20.82 23.67 19.88
C ARG A 84 -21.32 22.23 19.81
N CYS A 85 -22.53 22.02 20.31
CA CYS A 85 -23.41 20.96 19.86
C CYS A 85 -23.72 21.18 18.38
N PHE A 86 -23.55 20.15 17.55
CA PHE A 86 -23.91 20.18 16.13
C PHE A 86 -25.43 20.16 16.01
N ALA A 87 -26.02 21.29 15.62
CA ALA A 87 -27.41 21.37 15.15
C ALA A 87 -27.44 21.02 13.65
N PHE A 88 -28.16 19.97 13.28
CA PHE A 88 -28.45 19.65 11.88
C PHE A 88 -29.97 19.45 11.74
N LEU A 89 -30.56 20.24 10.83
CA LEU A 89 -31.94 20.21 10.32
C LEU A 89 -33.09 20.45 11.33
N LYS A 90 -33.51 21.73 11.42
CA LYS A 90 -34.87 22.09 11.83
C LYS A 90 -35.82 21.81 10.67
N PHE A 91 -36.74 20.85 10.83
CA PHE A 91 -37.95 20.81 10.02
C PHE A 91 -38.96 21.82 10.60
N SER A 92 -39.33 22.79 9.79
CA SER A 92 -40.39 23.76 10.07
C SER A 92 -41.73 23.04 10.21
N GLY A 93 -42.46 23.35 11.29
CA GLY A 93 -43.74 22.75 11.59
C GLY A 93 -44.82 23.12 10.58
N LEU A 94 -45.42 22.10 9.98
CA LEU A 94 -46.77 22.18 9.42
C LEU A 94 -47.75 22.11 10.60
N ARG A 95 -48.16 23.28 11.11
CA ARG A 95 -49.39 23.43 11.88
C ARG A 95 -50.57 23.22 10.92
N ASN A 96 -51.11 22.01 10.87
CA ASN A 96 -52.44 21.82 10.30
C ASN A 96 -53.47 22.45 11.24
N ARG A 97 -54.15 23.49 10.75
CA ARG A 97 -55.42 23.98 11.30
C ARG A 97 -56.47 22.89 11.07
N SER A 98 -57.00 22.29 12.12
CA SER A 98 -58.20 21.47 12.07
C SER A 98 -59.42 22.31 12.43
N SER A 99 -60.28 22.56 11.44
CA SER A 99 -61.70 22.89 11.64
C SER A 99 -62.49 21.62 12.02
N PRO A 100 -63.55 21.70 12.84
CA PRO A 100 -64.25 20.51 13.31
C PRO A 100 -65.35 20.11 12.32
N LEU A 101 -65.22 18.95 11.68
CA LEU A 101 -66.31 18.33 10.93
C LEU A 101 -66.41 16.84 11.29
N ALA A 102 -67.58 16.50 11.83
CA ALA A 102 -68.25 15.20 11.90
C ALA A 102 -67.42 13.97 12.33
N ALA A 103 -67.67 13.52 13.56
CA ALA A 103 -67.28 12.21 14.06
C ALA A 103 -68.07 11.09 13.35
N GLY A 104 -67.38 10.28 12.56
CA GLY A 104 -67.76 8.89 12.27
C GLY A 104 -66.76 7.94 12.97
N PRO A 105 -67.14 6.71 13.33
CA PRO A 105 -66.27 5.82 14.09
C PRO A 105 -65.24 5.19 13.15
N SER A 106 -64.17 5.91 12.82
CA SER A 106 -62.97 5.31 12.26
C SER A 106 -62.18 4.67 13.40
N SER A 107 -62.23 3.34 13.50
CA SER A 107 -61.29 2.57 14.30
C SER A 107 -59.87 3.05 14.04
N PRO A 108 -59.07 3.42 15.05
CA PRO A 108 -57.66 3.70 14.82
C PRO A 108 -57.03 2.38 14.37
N LEU A 109 -56.56 2.32 13.12
CA LEU A 109 -55.59 1.29 12.73
C LEU A 109 -54.49 1.32 13.81
N PRO A 110 -54.17 0.20 14.48
CA PRO A 110 -53.14 0.23 15.48
C PRO A 110 -51.84 0.54 14.75
N SER A 111 -51.34 1.76 14.89
CA SER A 111 -49.99 2.14 14.50
C SER A 111 -49.01 1.48 15.48
N CYS A 112 -49.09 0.16 15.60
CA CYS A 112 -48.16 -0.61 16.37
C CYS A 112 -46.93 -0.74 15.50
N ASP A 113 -45.92 0.02 15.89
CA ASP A 113 -44.55 -0.08 15.42
C ASP A 113 -44.14 -1.56 15.52
N ILE A 114 -44.17 -2.27 14.38
CA ILE A 114 -44.02 -3.74 14.28
C ILE A 114 -42.73 -4.18 14.99
N LEU A 115 -41.72 -3.32 14.95
CA LEU A 115 -40.43 -3.51 15.60
C LEU A 115 -40.53 -3.61 17.13
N GLN A 116 -41.52 -3.02 17.79
CA GLN A 116 -41.69 -3.14 19.24
C GLN A 116 -42.27 -4.49 19.67
N ARG A 117 -42.84 -5.26 18.74
CA ARG A 117 -43.45 -6.57 19.01
C ARG A 117 -42.54 -7.74 18.65
N LEU A 118 -41.44 -7.48 17.94
CA LEU A 118 -40.49 -8.51 17.55
C LEU A 118 -39.49 -8.78 18.68
N PRO A 119 -39.03 -10.03 18.85
CA PRO A 119 -37.89 -10.32 19.72
C PRO A 119 -36.64 -9.54 19.29
N PRO A 120 -35.81 -9.07 20.24
CA PRO A 120 -34.63 -8.26 19.92
C PRO A 120 -33.65 -8.98 18.99
N GLU A 121 -33.58 -10.30 19.03
CA GLU A 121 -32.74 -11.12 18.15
C GLU A 121 -33.18 -11.02 16.67
N VAL A 122 -34.49 -11.00 16.43
CA VAL A 122 -35.05 -10.84 15.07
C VAL A 122 -34.78 -9.43 14.56
N ILE A 123 -34.93 -8.42 15.43
CA ILE A 123 -34.62 -7.03 15.09
C ILE A 123 -33.14 -6.90 14.74
N GLN A 124 -32.24 -7.48 15.55
CA GLN A 124 -30.80 -7.46 15.26
C GLN A 124 -30.49 -8.06 13.89
N LEU A 125 -31.08 -9.21 13.54
CA LEU A 125 -30.90 -9.83 12.23
C LEU A 125 -31.34 -8.92 11.07
N MET A 126 -32.42 -8.15 11.25
CA MET A 126 -32.84 -7.13 10.28
C MET A 126 -31.86 -5.96 10.20
N LEU A 127 -31.40 -5.47 11.36
CA LEU A 127 -30.47 -4.34 11.45
C LEU A 127 -29.11 -4.62 10.80
N VAL A 128 -28.67 -5.89 10.73
CA VAL A 128 -27.42 -6.26 10.03
C VAL A 128 -27.43 -5.86 8.55
N TYR A 129 -28.61 -5.69 7.93
CA TYR A 129 -28.73 -5.30 6.52
C TYR A 129 -28.80 -3.78 6.29
N LEU A 130 -28.81 -2.97 7.36
CA LEU A 130 -28.88 -1.53 7.26
C LEU A 130 -27.48 -0.89 7.27
N ASP A 131 -27.38 0.28 6.65
CA ASP A 131 -26.17 1.08 6.72
C ASP A 131 -26.06 1.79 8.09
N CYS A 132 -24.83 2.20 8.43
CA CYS A 132 -24.56 2.85 9.71
C CYS A 132 -25.39 4.12 9.92
N ALA A 133 -25.72 4.86 8.85
CA ALA A 133 -26.52 6.07 8.94
C ALA A 133 -27.98 5.75 9.29
N SER A 134 -28.56 4.70 8.71
CA SER A 134 -29.90 4.23 9.06
C SER A 134 -29.95 3.71 10.49
N ILE A 135 -28.97 2.92 10.93
CA ILE A 135 -28.90 2.43 12.32
C ILE A 135 -28.79 3.61 13.31
N ALA A 136 -27.96 4.61 12.99
CA ALA A 136 -27.84 5.81 13.82
C ALA A 136 -29.10 6.69 13.83
N THR A 137 -29.95 6.58 12.81
CA THR A 137 -31.24 7.26 12.76
C THR A 137 -32.29 6.49 13.56
N LEU A 138 -32.33 5.16 13.41
CA LEU A 138 -33.19 4.26 14.18
C LEU A 138 -32.90 4.31 15.68
N SER A 139 -31.64 4.46 16.09
CA SER A 139 -31.30 4.59 17.51
C SER A 139 -31.85 5.86 18.17
N ARG A 140 -32.38 6.81 17.38
CA ARG A 140 -32.98 8.07 17.86
C ARG A 140 -34.51 8.05 17.86
N THR A 141 -35.16 7.02 17.33
CA THR A 141 -36.63 7.00 17.19
C THR A 141 -37.34 6.69 18.51
N ASN A 142 -36.88 5.66 19.24
CA ASN A 142 -37.45 5.23 20.53
C ASN A 142 -36.35 4.61 21.42
N ARG A 143 -36.56 4.62 22.74
CA ARG A 143 -35.73 3.95 23.76
C ARG A 143 -35.51 2.47 23.49
N HIS A 144 -36.53 1.74 23.02
CA HIS A 144 -36.37 0.32 22.69
C HIS A 144 -35.36 0.12 21.53
N MET A 145 -35.54 0.87 20.44
CA MET A 145 -34.59 0.86 19.31
C MET A 145 -33.21 1.38 19.70
N HIS A 146 -33.13 2.36 20.60
CA HIS A 146 -31.87 2.82 21.16
C HIS A 146 -31.12 1.69 21.90
N ALA A 147 -31.82 0.91 22.72
CA ALA A 147 -31.23 -0.23 23.43
C ALA A 147 -30.73 -1.30 22.46
N VAL A 148 -31.54 -1.68 21.46
CA VAL A 148 -31.15 -2.69 20.45
C VAL A 148 -29.97 -2.22 19.59
N CYS A 149 -29.98 -0.95 19.15
CA CYS A 149 -28.88 -0.38 18.35
C CYS A 149 -27.61 -0.12 19.16
N SER A 150 -27.70 -0.06 20.48
CA SER A 150 -26.55 0.10 21.37
C SER A 150 -25.94 -1.26 21.79
N ASP A 151 -26.56 -2.36 21.37
CA ASP A 151 -26.05 -3.70 21.67
C ASP A 151 -24.71 -3.97 20.98
N ASP A 152 -23.75 -4.46 21.75
CA ASP A 152 -22.39 -4.68 21.31
C ASP A 152 -22.29 -5.90 20.36
N GLY A 153 -23.21 -6.88 20.49
CA GLY A 153 -23.31 -8.05 19.61
C GLY A 153 -23.66 -7.68 18.17
N LEU A 154 -24.58 -6.73 17.99
CA LEU A 154 -24.92 -6.16 16.68
C LEU A 154 -23.68 -5.58 16.00
N TRP A 155 -22.92 -4.72 16.70
CA TRP A 155 -21.75 -4.06 16.13
C TRP A 155 -20.59 -5.00 15.83
N ARG A 156 -20.37 -6.05 16.65
CA ARG A 156 -19.39 -7.11 16.32
C ARG A 156 -19.77 -7.85 15.04
N THR A 157 -21.05 -8.13 14.85
CA THR A 157 -21.57 -8.80 13.66
C THR A 157 -21.39 -7.92 12.42
N LEU A 158 -21.75 -6.64 12.53
CA LEU A 158 -21.57 -5.65 11.47
C LEU A 158 -20.09 -5.45 11.11
N LEU A 159 -19.21 -5.33 12.11
CA LEU A 159 -17.77 -5.17 11.90
C LEU A 159 -17.18 -6.36 11.13
N THR A 160 -17.52 -7.58 11.55
CA THR A 160 -17.06 -8.81 10.90
C THR A 160 -17.61 -8.91 9.48
N ARG A 161 -18.89 -8.55 9.27
CA ARG A 161 -19.54 -8.66 7.96
C ARG A 161 -19.04 -7.60 6.96
N HIS A 162 -18.86 -6.35 7.41
CA HIS A 162 -18.51 -5.25 6.51
C HIS A 162 -17.01 -5.14 6.25
N PHE A 163 -16.18 -5.44 7.25
CA PHE A 163 -14.72 -5.23 7.16
C PHE A 163 -13.92 -6.53 7.32
N GLY A 164 -14.57 -7.67 7.58
CA GLY A 164 -13.87 -8.92 7.89
C GLY A 164 -13.09 -8.88 9.22
N ALA A 165 -13.16 -7.78 9.96
CA ALA A 165 -12.35 -7.56 11.14
C ALA A 165 -12.96 -8.24 12.37
N ARG A 166 -12.15 -9.03 13.07
CA ARG A 166 -12.51 -9.67 14.35
C ARG A 166 -11.76 -9.02 15.49
N ILE A 167 -12.48 -8.59 16.52
CA ILE A 167 -11.89 -8.01 17.72
C ILE A 167 -11.39 -9.15 18.61
N LYS A 168 -10.07 -9.36 18.71
CA LYS A 168 -9.48 -10.35 19.63
C LYS A 168 -9.48 -9.88 21.08
N ARG A 169 -9.19 -8.59 21.30
CA ARG A 169 -9.14 -7.95 22.62
C ARG A 169 -9.88 -6.62 22.56
N PRO A 170 -11.13 -6.55 23.04
CA PRO A 170 -11.88 -5.31 23.03
C PRO A 170 -11.34 -4.37 24.10
N ILE A 171 -10.76 -3.24 23.66
CA ILE A 171 -10.37 -2.12 24.52
C ILE A 171 -11.48 -1.05 24.52
N LEU A 172 -12.22 -0.96 23.41
CA LEU A 172 -13.35 -0.07 23.20
C LEU A 172 -14.62 -0.88 22.87
N PRO A 173 -15.82 -0.28 22.97
CA PRO A 173 -17.04 -0.85 22.42
C PRO A 173 -16.90 -1.19 20.91
N ALA A 174 -17.57 -2.24 20.44
CA ALA A 174 -17.52 -2.67 19.04
C ALA A 174 -18.08 -1.61 18.07
N SER A 175 -18.98 -0.76 18.54
CA SER A 175 -19.49 0.40 17.81
C SER A 175 -18.38 1.41 17.46
N ASP A 176 -17.44 1.65 18.38
CA ASP A 176 -16.31 2.55 18.16
C ASP A 176 -15.30 1.94 17.17
N TYR A 177 -15.02 0.63 17.28
CA TYR A 177 -14.21 -0.07 16.29
C TYR A 177 -14.83 0.04 14.89
N TYR A 178 -16.13 -0.23 14.76
CA TYR A 178 -16.84 -0.08 13.48
C TYR A 178 -16.71 1.34 12.94
N ARG A 179 -16.92 2.36 13.80
CA ARG A 179 -16.77 3.76 13.43
C ARG A 179 -15.36 4.09 12.95
N HIS A 180 -14.32 3.55 13.61
CA HIS A 180 -12.94 3.74 13.20
C HIS A 180 -12.65 3.09 11.84
N HIS A 181 -13.12 1.85 11.59
CA HIS A 181 -12.99 1.19 10.30
C HIS A 181 -13.72 1.94 9.18
N ALA A 182 -14.96 2.38 9.42
CA ALA A 182 -15.71 3.20 8.46
C ALA A 182 -15.02 4.54 8.16
N LEU A 183 -14.42 5.17 9.18
CA LEU A 183 -13.66 6.40 9.00
C LEU A 183 -12.35 6.16 8.22
N LEU A 184 -11.66 5.05 8.47
CA LEU A 184 -10.48 4.65 7.72
C LEU A 184 -10.81 4.45 6.23
N GLU A 185 -11.87 3.70 5.90
CA GLU A 185 -12.29 3.51 4.51
C GLU A 185 -12.65 4.84 3.83
N LYS A 186 -13.35 5.72 4.54
CA LYS A 186 -13.66 7.07 4.03
C LYS A 186 -12.40 7.91 3.78
N ARG A 187 -11.38 7.80 4.65
CA ARG A 187 -10.10 8.48 4.47
C ARG A 187 -9.38 7.98 3.23
N TRP A 188 -9.37 6.67 3.02
CA TRP A 188 -8.84 6.07 1.81
C TRP A 188 -9.56 6.54 0.56
N GLN A 189 -10.89 6.48 0.51
CA GLN A 189 -11.68 6.95 -0.64
C GLN A 189 -11.42 8.43 -0.98
N ARG A 190 -11.19 9.26 0.05
CA ARG A 190 -10.91 10.69 -0.12
C ARG A 190 -9.43 11.01 -0.33
N GLY A 191 -8.53 10.04 -0.14
CA GLY A 191 -7.10 10.28 -0.13
C GLY A 191 -6.60 11.11 1.06
N GLN A 192 -7.31 11.10 2.19
CA GLN A 192 -6.95 11.88 3.39
C GLN A 192 -5.95 11.10 4.25
N ALA A 193 -4.66 11.39 4.07
CA ALA A 193 -3.57 10.80 4.84
C ALA A 193 -2.71 11.88 5.54
N GLN A 194 -2.17 11.56 6.71
CA GLN A 194 -1.12 12.34 7.35
C GLN A 194 0.24 11.92 6.77
N ALA A 195 0.98 12.87 6.19
CA ALA A 195 2.31 12.62 5.64
C ALA A 195 3.41 12.95 6.68
N ARG A 196 4.44 12.10 6.77
CA ARG A 196 5.66 12.36 7.54
C ARG A 196 6.89 11.88 6.76
N TYR A 197 7.99 12.62 6.85
CA TYR A 197 9.27 12.21 6.27
C TYR A 197 10.29 11.87 7.34
N MET A 198 10.99 10.75 7.16
CA MET A 198 12.16 10.36 7.94
C MET A 198 13.42 10.62 7.13
N VAL A 199 14.38 11.33 7.72
CA VAL A 199 15.65 11.72 7.09
C VAL A 199 16.80 11.13 7.88
N GLY A 200 17.79 10.54 7.20
CA GLY A 200 19.01 10.11 7.86
C GLY A 200 20.00 9.31 7.02
N HIS A 201 19.57 8.68 5.92
CA HIS A 201 20.53 8.12 4.95
C HIS A 201 21.31 9.24 4.25
N THR A 202 22.59 9.00 3.99
CA THR A 202 23.47 9.99 3.33
C THR A 202 23.35 9.94 1.82
N ASP A 203 22.81 8.85 1.28
CA ASP A 203 22.50 8.66 -0.13
C ASP A 203 21.12 7.97 -0.31
N SER A 204 20.80 7.65 -1.56
CA SER A 204 19.52 7.16 -2.06
C SER A 204 19.06 5.88 -1.36
N VAL A 205 17.80 5.82 -0.93
CA VAL A 205 17.25 4.65 -0.25
C VAL A 205 16.65 3.69 -1.27
N TYR A 206 17.19 2.48 -1.39
CA TYR A 206 16.80 1.53 -2.43
C TYR A 206 15.75 0.52 -2.00
N CYS A 207 15.80 0.11 -0.74
CA CYS A 207 14.91 -0.89 -0.20
C CYS A 207 14.38 -0.48 1.16
N ILE A 208 13.15 -0.88 1.40
CA ILE A 208 12.44 -0.63 2.65
C ILE A 208 11.62 -1.87 2.97
N MET A 209 11.51 -2.18 4.25
CA MET A 209 10.79 -3.35 4.73
C MET A 209 10.25 -3.07 6.12
N ARG A 210 8.97 -3.39 6.34
CA ARG A 210 8.38 -3.33 7.67
C ARG A 210 8.76 -4.58 8.46
N TYR A 211 9.33 -4.42 9.66
CA TYR A 211 9.68 -5.52 10.56
C TYR A 211 8.42 -6.02 11.28
N ASP A 212 7.79 -5.12 12.01
CA ASP A 212 6.56 -5.29 12.79
C ASP A 212 5.74 -3.97 12.74
N GLU A 213 4.77 -3.78 13.64
CA GLU A 213 4.00 -2.54 13.70
C GLU A 213 4.80 -1.31 14.16
N ARG A 214 5.97 -1.53 14.77
CA ARG A 214 6.77 -0.48 15.38
C ARG A 214 8.00 -0.12 14.58
N TYR A 215 8.67 -1.08 13.95
CA TYR A 215 9.96 -0.89 13.33
C TYR A 215 9.93 -1.07 11.82
N LEU A 216 10.75 -0.26 11.18
CA LEU A 216 10.97 -0.24 9.75
C LEU A 216 12.46 -0.40 9.49
N VAL A 217 12.84 -1.20 8.50
CA VAL A 217 14.22 -1.37 8.06
C VAL A 217 14.37 -0.75 6.69
N SER A 218 15.44 0.01 6.46
CA SER A 218 15.78 0.54 5.14
C SER A 218 17.23 0.23 4.78
N GLY A 219 17.46 -0.05 3.50
CA GLY A 219 18.78 -0.23 2.92
C GLY A 219 19.03 0.84 1.86
N SER A 220 20.25 1.36 1.84
CA SER A 220 20.60 2.52 1.05
C SER A 220 21.84 2.29 0.19
N ARG A 221 21.97 3.16 -0.80
CA ARG A 221 23.16 3.33 -1.63
C ARG A 221 24.40 3.68 -0.83
N ASP A 222 24.25 4.27 0.36
CA ASP A 222 25.34 4.60 1.28
C ASP A 222 25.95 3.38 2.00
N HIS A 223 25.59 2.17 1.57
CA HIS A 223 26.03 0.87 2.12
C HIS A 223 25.49 0.57 3.52
N SER A 224 24.63 1.45 4.05
CA SER A 224 24.04 1.27 5.38
C SER A 224 22.67 0.63 5.33
N ILE A 225 22.40 -0.15 6.37
CA ILE A 225 21.08 -0.64 6.76
C ILE A 225 20.70 0.09 8.05
N ARG A 226 19.51 0.69 8.06
CA ARG A 226 18.98 1.44 9.21
C ARG A 226 17.67 0.86 9.70
N ILE A 227 17.45 0.91 11.00
CA ILE A 227 16.17 0.60 11.64
C ILE A 227 15.57 1.88 12.19
N TRP A 228 14.28 2.09 11.92
CA TRP A 228 13.51 3.25 12.33
C TRP A 228 12.37 2.82 13.23
N ASP A 229 12.07 3.61 14.27
CA ASP A 229 10.87 3.45 15.10
C ASP A 229 9.75 4.34 14.51
N LEU A 230 8.62 3.73 14.13
CA LEU A 230 7.44 4.38 13.56
C LEU A 230 6.58 5.09 14.62
N ALA A 231 6.79 4.83 15.91
CA ALA A 231 6.12 5.59 16.96
C ALA A 231 6.75 6.99 17.11
N THR A 232 8.09 7.06 17.08
CA THR A 232 8.86 8.29 17.27
C THR A 232 9.35 8.92 15.96
N TYR A 233 9.35 8.16 14.86
CA TYR A 233 9.91 8.52 13.55
C TYR A 233 11.43 8.80 13.59
N THR A 234 12.16 8.06 14.45
CA THR A 234 13.61 8.22 14.65
C THR A 234 14.41 6.97 14.29
N CYS A 235 15.69 7.14 13.94
CA CYS A 235 16.60 6.03 13.65
C CYS A 235 17.12 5.40 14.95
N VAL A 236 16.93 4.08 15.10
CA VAL A 236 17.32 3.27 16.27
C VAL A 236 18.70 2.65 16.10
N ALA A 237 18.98 2.07 14.93
CA ALA A 237 20.23 1.38 14.64
C ALA A 237 20.68 1.65 13.20
N SER A 238 22.00 1.64 12.98
CA SER A 238 22.63 1.81 11.67
C SER A 238 23.86 0.90 11.57
N ARG A 239 23.97 0.13 10.49
CA ARG A 239 25.11 -0.77 10.22
C ARG A 239 25.60 -0.64 8.79
N THR A 240 26.91 -0.66 8.59
CA THR A 240 27.57 -0.68 7.28
C THR A 240 28.45 -1.92 7.20
N HIS A 241 27.92 -3.01 6.62
CA HIS A 241 28.66 -4.27 6.47
C HIS A 241 28.86 -4.68 5.01
N HIS A 242 28.06 -4.14 4.09
CA HIS A 242 28.26 -4.34 2.66
C HIS A 242 29.33 -3.39 2.13
N ASP A 243 30.05 -3.85 1.09
CA ASP A 243 31.04 -3.04 0.39
C ASP A 243 30.41 -2.21 -0.75
N GLY A 244 29.12 -2.42 -0.98
CA GLY A 244 28.32 -1.76 -1.99
C GLY A 244 26.94 -1.36 -1.48
N SER A 245 26.11 -0.89 -2.41
CA SER A 245 24.75 -0.45 -2.14
C SER A 245 23.86 -1.60 -1.69
N VAL A 246 23.04 -1.39 -0.66
CA VAL A 246 22.06 -2.38 -0.23
C VAL A 246 20.83 -2.25 -1.10
N LEU A 247 20.55 -3.29 -1.91
CA LEU A 247 19.53 -3.24 -2.96
C LEU A 247 18.21 -3.89 -2.55
N CYS A 248 18.27 -4.92 -1.71
CA CYS A 248 17.10 -5.65 -1.26
C CYS A 248 17.24 -6.15 0.18
N LEU A 249 16.09 -6.31 0.85
CA LEU A 249 15.96 -6.80 2.22
C LEU A 249 14.76 -7.74 2.29
N LYS A 250 14.92 -8.87 2.99
CA LYS A 250 13.79 -9.75 3.36
C LYS A 250 13.97 -10.29 4.75
N ILE A 251 12.85 -10.50 5.43
CA ILE A 251 12.82 -11.04 6.78
C ILE A 251 12.02 -12.32 6.83
N GLN A 252 12.53 -13.29 7.59
CA GLN A 252 11.76 -14.45 8.01
C GLN A 252 11.03 -14.13 9.31
N ARG A 253 9.73 -14.41 9.33
CA ARG A 253 8.87 -14.25 10.51
C ARG A 253 8.40 -15.62 10.98
N ASP A 254 9.33 -16.40 11.52
CA ASP A 254 8.99 -17.63 12.23
C ASP A 254 8.94 -17.39 13.74
N SER A 255 8.11 -18.16 14.43
CA SER A 255 7.68 -17.99 15.82
C SER A 255 8.82 -17.88 16.83
N GLY A 256 9.33 -16.65 17.03
CA GLY A 256 10.26 -16.27 18.09
C GLY A 256 11.69 -15.93 17.65
N HIS A 257 12.09 -16.30 16.43
CA HIS A 257 13.44 -15.98 15.91
C HIS A 257 13.33 -15.23 14.58
N HIS A 258 13.53 -13.92 14.65
CA HIS A 258 13.52 -13.08 13.48
C HIS A 258 14.93 -12.90 12.94
N TRP A 259 15.14 -13.33 11.70
CA TRP A 259 16.37 -13.12 10.96
C TRP A 259 16.04 -12.52 9.59
N MET A 260 17.01 -11.80 9.05
CA MET A 260 16.86 -11.01 7.82
C MET A 260 18.00 -11.33 6.86
N VAL A 261 17.75 -11.22 5.57
CA VAL A 261 18.76 -11.24 4.52
C VAL A 261 18.81 -9.89 3.84
N SER A 262 20.01 -9.39 3.59
CA SER A 262 20.25 -8.27 2.68
C SER A 262 20.98 -8.74 1.44
N GLY A 263 20.62 -8.21 0.27
CA GLY A 263 21.40 -8.35 -0.96
C GLY A 263 21.99 -7.01 -1.39
N SER A 264 23.19 -7.05 -1.95
CA SER A 264 23.99 -5.86 -2.25
C SER A 264 24.52 -5.85 -3.68
N SER A 265 24.86 -4.65 -4.15
CA SER A 265 25.54 -4.45 -5.43
C SER A 265 26.96 -5.05 -5.45
N ASP A 266 27.52 -5.43 -4.30
CA ASP A 266 28.80 -6.15 -4.18
C ASP A 266 28.72 -7.63 -4.61
N GLY A 267 27.54 -8.12 -4.98
CA GLY A 267 27.31 -9.51 -5.41
C GLY A 267 27.19 -10.50 -4.27
N THR A 268 27.08 -10.02 -3.02
CA THR A 268 26.90 -10.86 -1.83
C THR A 268 25.55 -10.64 -1.18
N CYS A 269 25.07 -11.69 -0.50
CA CYS A 269 24.00 -11.58 0.47
C CYS A 269 24.57 -11.69 1.89
N VAL A 270 23.97 -11.03 2.86
CA VAL A 270 24.33 -11.15 4.28
C VAL A 270 23.11 -11.55 5.09
N ILE A 271 23.28 -12.55 5.95
CA ILE A 271 22.26 -13.01 6.91
C ILE A 271 22.48 -12.27 8.23
N TRP A 272 21.39 -11.74 8.79
CA TRP A 272 21.36 -10.92 10.00
C TRP A 272 20.43 -11.55 11.03
N HIS A 273 20.88 -11.58 12.28
CA HIS A 273 20.08 -12.02 13.42
C HIS A 273 19.92 -10.89 14.44
N SER A 274 19.11 -11.15 15.47
CA SER A 274 18.96 -10.29 16.64
C SER A 274 18.48 -8.88 16.29
N LEU A 275 17.31 -8.77 15.67
CA LEU A 275 16.65 -7.47 15.43
C LEU A 275 16.10 -6.92 16.76
N PRO A 276 16.30 -5.62 17.07
CA PRO A 276 16.78 -4.52 16.20
C PRO A 276 18.30 -4.24 16.26
N ALA A 277 19.14 -5.09 16.85
CA ALA A 277 20.58 -4.84 16.99
C ALA A 277 21.38 -5.00 15.67
N LEU A 278 20.81 -5.69 14.67
CA LEU A 278 21.40 -5.98 13.36
C LEU A 278 22.78 -6.66 13.46
N VAL A 279 22.80 -7.90 13.92
CA VAL A 279 24.04 -8.70 14.05
C VAL A 279 24.27 -9.52 12.77
N PRO A 280 25.37 -9.32 12.01
CA PRO A 280 25.67 -10.14 10.83
C PRO A 280 26.18 -11.52 11.23
N VAL A 281 25.74 -12.57 10.54
CA VAL A 281 26.09 -13.98 10.83
C VAL A 281 26.83 -14.64 9.68
N HIS A 282 26.24 -14.68 8.48
CA HIS A 282 26.85 -15.30 7.30
C HIS A 282 26.87 -14.36 6.10
N ARG A 283 27.86 -14.55 5.22
CA ARG A 283 27.96 -13.86 3.93
C ARG A 283 27.95 -14.88 2.80
N LEU A 284 26.92 -14.83 1.97
CA LEU A 284 26.73 -15.70 0.82
C LEU A 284 27.50 -15.12 -0.38
N ARG A 285 28.40 -15.91 -0.96
CA ARG A 285 29.23 -15.52 -2.11
C ARG A 285 28.99 -16.49 -3.26
N GLY A 286 28.78 -15.95 -4.46
CA GLY A 286 28.74 -16.75 -5.69
C GLY A 286 28.23 -15.99 -6.91
N HIS A 287 27.29 -15.05 -6.72
CA HIS A 287 26.87 -14.14 -7.80
C HIS A 287 28.05 -13.32 -8.32
N THR A 288 28.11 -13.12 -9.64
CA THR A 288 29.20 -12.38 -10.29
C THR A 288 28.90 -10.89 -10.42
N ASN A 289 27.65 -10.50 -10.18
CA ASN A 289 27.17 -9.12 -10.24
C ASN A 289 26.17 -8.86 -9.10
N GLY A 290 25.75 -7.60 -8.94
CA GLY A 290 24.92 -7.17 -7.82
C GLY A 290 23.63 -7.98 -7.66
N VAL A 291 23.33 -8.34 -6.40
CA VAL A 291 22.09 -9.04 -6.01
C VAL A 291 20.96 -8.02 -5.93
N LEU A 292 19.99 -8.14 -6.83
CA LEU A 292 18.93 -7.15 -7.03
C LEU A 292 17.70 -7.43 -6.15
N ASP A 293 17.39 -8.71 -5.91
CA ASP A 293 16.31 -9.09 -5.00
C ASP A 293 16.62 -10.42 -4.31
N VAL A 294 15.97 -10.64 -3.17
CA VAL A 294 16.02 -11.89 -2.42
C VAL A 294 14.61 -12.28 -1.98
N CYS A 295 14.35 -13.56 -1.80
CA CYS A 295 13.17 -14.07 -1.11
C CYS A 295 13.53 -15.28 -0.27
N ILE A 296 12.67 -15.64 0.68
CA ILE A 296 12.86 -16.79 1.55
C ILE A 296 11.73 -17.76 1.25
N VAL A 297 12.08 -19.02 1.03
CA VAL A 297 11.16 -20.11 0.70
C VAL A 297 11.48 -21.28 1.61
N ASN A 298 10.63 -21.49 2.62
CA ASN A 298 10.90 -22.44 3.70
C ASN A 298 12.25 -22.06 4.37
N GLU A 299 13.19 -23.00 4.42
CA GLU A 299 14.55 -22.80 4.96
C GLU A 299 15.54 -22.20 3.92
N TRP A 300 15.12 -22.08 2.66
CA TRP A 300 16.00 -21.65 1.57
C TRP A 300 15.97 -20.14 1.39
N ILE A 301 17.15 -19.56 1.19
CA ILE A 301 17.28 -18.20 0.67
C ILE A 301 17.37 -18.31 -0.85
N VAL A 302 16.58 -17.52 -1.56
CA VAL A 302 16.65 -17.43 -3.02
C VAL A 302 17.06 -16.02 -3.39
N SER A 303 18.12 -15.86 -4.18
CA SER A 303 18.64 -14.57 -4.61
C SER A 303 18.62 -14.41 -6.12
N ALA A 304 18.30 -13.21 -6.58
CA ALA A 304 18.31 -12.83 -7.99
C ALA A 304 19.38 -11.77 -8.21
N SER A 305 20.11 -11.92 -9.31
CA SER A 305 21.21 -11.02 -9.61
C SER A 305 21.13 -10.43 -11.00
N ARG A 306 21.85 -9.33 -11.15
CA ARG A 306 22.16 -8.72 -12.44
C ARG A 306 22.93 -9.66 -13.38
N ASP A 307 23.53 -10.73 -12.88
CA ASP A 307 24.19 -11.75 -13.70
C ASP A 307 23.20 -12.64 -14.49
N GLY A 308 21.89 -12.44 -14.32
CA GLY A 308 20.84 -13.16 -15.02
C GLY A 308 20.46 -14.50 -14.39
N THR A 309 21.06 -14.83 -13.24
CA THR A 309 20.81 -16.08 -12.53
C THR A 309 19.96 -15.86 -11.28
N VAL A 310 19.22 -16.90 -10.93
CA VAL A 310 18.61 -17.03 -9.60
C VAL A 310 19.35 -18.16 -8.87
N ARG A 311 19.77 -17.93 -7.63
CA ARG A 311 20.48 -18.95 -6.83
C ARG A 311 19.73 -19.27 -5.56
N VAL A 312 19.83 -20.52 -5.13
CA VAL A 312 19.19 -21.06 -3.94
C VAL A 312 20.29 -21.43 -2.94
N TRP A 313 20.16 -20.96 -1.71
CA TRP A 313 21.15 -21.11 -0.66
C TRP A 313 20.51 -21.73 0.57
N ASP A 314 21.30 -22.54 1.27
CA ASP A 314 20.99 -22.99 2.61
C ASP A 314 21.33 -21.89 3.62
N GLN A 315 20.35 -21.49 4.45
CA GLN A 315 20.57 -20.45 5.45
C GLN A 315 21.55 -20.89 6.57
N LEU A 316 21.55 -22.18 6.94
CA LEU A 316 22.37 -22.71 8.05
C LEU A 316 23.82 -22.88 7.63
N THR A 317 24.03 -23.47 6.45
CA THR A 317 25.39 -23.79 5.97
C THR A 317 26.00 -22.69 5.11
N ALA A 318 25.20 -21.70 4.69
CA ALA A 318 25.59 -20.62 3.79
C ALA A 318 26.13 -21.12 2.42
N LYS A 319 25.78 -22.35 2.02
CA LYS A 319 26.19 -22.97 0.75
C LYS A 319 25.15 -22.78 -0.34
N GLU A 320 25.63 -22.68 -1.58
CA GLU A 320 24.79 -22.72 -2.77
C GLU A 320 24.30 -24.15 -3.01
N ILE A 321 23.00 -24.31 -3.18
CA ILE A 321 22.32 -25.59 -3.39
C ILE A 321 21.92 -25.75 -4.84
N ARG A 322 21.42 -24.67 -5.47
CA ARG A 322 21.01 -24.66 -6.88
C ARG A 322 21.28 -23.33 -7.55
N ARG A 323 21.47 -23.42 -8.86
CA ARG A 323 21.50 -22.30 -9.80
C ARG A 323 20.41 -22.50 -10.83
N LEU A 324 19.51 -21.54 -10.94
CA LEU A 324 18.38 -21.54 -11.87
C LEU A 324 18.74 -20.63 -13.04
N ASP A 325 19.11 -21.26 -14.16
CA ASP A 325 19.50 -20.58 -15.39
C ASP A 325 18.32 -20.59 -16.38
N GLY A 326 18.14 -19.49 -17.11
CA GLY A 326 17.12 -19.40 -18.17
C GLY A 326 16.63 -17.99 -18.49
N HIS A 327 16.96 -16.99 -17.68
CA HIS A 327 16.75 -15.59 -18.04
C HIS A 327 17.84 -15.09 -18.99
N GLY A 328 17.44 -14.28 -19.98
CA GLY A 328 18.35 -13.68 -20.97
C GLY A 328 18.92 -12.33 -20.52
N GLY A 329 18.59 -11.88 -19.31
CA GLY A 329 18.99 -10.58 -18.80
C GLY A 329 18.91 -10.51 -17.27
N PRO A 330 19.23 -9.35 -16.67
CA PRO A 330 19.24 -9.13 -15.22
C PRO A 330 17.93 -9.54 -14.56
N VAL A 331 17.99 -10.34 -13.49
CA VAL A 331 16.78 -10.69 -12.72
C VAL A 331 16.57 -9.63 -11.64
N ASN A 332 15.57 -8.78 -11.84
CA ASN A 332 15.38 -7.54 -11.07
C ASN A 332 14.47 -7.72 -9.85
N ALA A 333 13.57 -8.70 -9.84
CA ALA A 333 12.69 -8.97 -8.70
C ALA A 333 12.43 -10.47 -8.51
N LEU A 334 12.20 -10.87 -7.26
CA LEU A 334 11.88 -12.22 -6.82
C LEU A 334 10.75 -12.22 -5.80
N GLN A 335 9.82 -13.15 -5.96
CA GLN A 335 8.74 -13.31 -5.00
C GLN A 335 8.35 -14.78 -4.84
N GLN A 336 8.22 -15.22 -3.57
CA GLN A 336 7.69 -16.54 -3.25
C GLN A 336 6.19 -16.62 -3.55
N ILE A 337 5.78 -17.73 -4.17
CA ILE A 337 4.38 -18.16 -4.23
C ILE A 337 4.06 -18.88 -2.92
N ARG A 338 3.42 -18.17 -1.98
CA ARG A 338 3.18 -18.68 -0.62
C ARG A 338 2.44 -20.03 -0.62
N GLY A 339 2.85 -20.93 0.28
CA GLY A 339 2.30 -22.27 0.40
C GLY A 339 2.84 -23.27 -0.62
N THR A 340 3.81 -22.88 -1.45
CA THR A 340 4.45 -23.74 -2.44
C THR A 340 5.98 -23.56 -2.40
N PRO A 341 6.75 -24.52 -2.92
CA PRO A 341 8.19 -24.36 -3.12
C PRO A 341 8.52 -23.52 -4.37
N HIS A 342 7.58 -22.70 -4.85
CA HIS A 342 7.74 -21.96 -6.10
C HIS A 342 8.12 -20.50 -5.87
N VAL A 343 8.91 -19.97 -6.82
CA VAL A 343 9.25 -18.55 -6.89
C VAL A 343 8.94 -17.99 -8.26
N VAL A 344 8.56 -16.72 -8.29
CA VAL A 344 8.45 -15.93 -9.51
C VAL A 344 9.65 -15.00 -9.59
N SER A 345 10.35 -15.02 -10.71
CA SER A 345 11.39 -14.05 -11.05
C SER A 345 10.92 -13.13 -12.16
N ALA A 346 11.26 -11.85 -12.08
CA ALA A 346 10.98 -10.85 -13.11
C ALA A 346 12.30 -10.26 -13.63
N SER A 347 12.48 -10.26 -14.95
CA SER A 347 13.76 -10.00 -15.59
C SER A 347 13.75 -8.80 -16.54
N GLY A 348 14.93 -8.23 -16.75
CA GLY A 348 15.23 -7.24 -17.78
C GLY A 348 15.02 -7.76 -19.21
N ASP A 349 14.86 -9.07 -19.40
CA ASP A 349 14.46 -9.67 -20.69
C ASP A 349 12.97 -9.49 -21.04
N GLY A 350 12.17 -8.89 -20.13
CA GLY A 350 10.75 -8.63 -20.35
C GLY A 350 9.83 -9.80 -20.01
N THR A 351 10.37 -10.89 -19.44
CA THR A 351 9.59 -12.07 -19.03
C THR A 351 9.56 -12.23 -17.52
N LEU A 352 8.48 -12.85 -17.02
CA LEU A 352 8.51 -13.49 -15.70
C LEU A 352 8.69 -14.99 -15.88
N LYS A 353 9.37 -15.64 -14.93
CA LYS A 353 9.47 -17.11 -14.88
C LYS A 353 9.04 -17.62 -13.53
N VAL A 354 8.33 -18.75 -13.53
CA VAL A 354 7.96 -19.48 -12.31
C VAL A 354 8.87 -20.69 -12.20
N TRP A 355 9.50 -20.85 -11.05
CA TRP A 355 10.46 -21.92 -10.80
C TRP A 355 10.04 -22.76 -9.62
N ASN A 356 10.45 -24.02 -9.62
CA ASN A 356 10.45 -24.85 -8.42
C ASN A 356 11.83 -24.80 -7.76
N VAL A 357 11.89 -24.36 -6.51
CA VAL A 357 13.13 -24.17 -5.74
C VAL A 357 13.75 -25.50 -5.32
N ASP A 358 12.94 -26.54 -5.14
CA ASP A 358 13.38 -27.87 -4.73
C ASP A 358 13.91 -28.70 -5.90
N THR A 359 13.32 -28.57 -7.10
CA THR A 359 13.79 -29.30 -8.29
C THR A 359 14.76 -28.48 -9.15
N GLY A 360 14.64 -27.15 -9.12
CA GLY A 360 15.37 -26.24 -9.99
C GLY A 360 14.71 -26.01 -11.36
N GLU A 361 13.54 -26.61 -11.61
CA GLU A 361 12.88 -26.56 -12.92
C GLU A 361 12.16 -25.23 -13.16
N CYS A 362 12.18 -24.77 -14.41
CA CYS A 362 11.35 -23.66 -14.87
C CYS A 362 9.95 -24.20 -15.24
N LEU A 363 8.96 -23.91 -14.41
CA LEU A 363 7.58 -24.37 -14.60
C LEU A 363 6.85 -23.56 -15.68
N ARG A 364 7.07 -22.24 -15.73
CA ARG A 364 6.34 -21.33 -16.62
C ARG A 364 7.21 -20.16 -17.06
N THR A 365 6.95 -19.65 -18.26
CA THR A 365 7.46 -18.35 -18.75
C THR A 365 6.27 -17.48 -19.14
N LEU A 366 6.09 -16.35 -18.47
CA LEU A 366 5.01 -15.40 -18.68
C LEU A 366 5.53 -14.27 -19.59
N VAL A 367 4.99 -14.20 -20.80
CA VAL A 367 5.39 -13.26 -21.85
C VAL A 367 4.29 -12.22 -22.05
N GLY A 368 4.66 -10.96 -22.19
CA GLY A 368 3.71 -9.90 -22.55
C GLY A 368 4.16 -8.47 -22.26
N HIS A 369 5.19 -8.27 -21.45
CA HIS A 369 5.86 -6.96 -21.37
C HIS A 369 6.81 -6.79 -22.56
N LEU A 370 6.89 -5.57 -23.07
CA LEU A 370 7.70 -5.25 -24.27
C LEU A 370 9.10 -4.75 -23.92
N ARG A 371 9.34 -4.48 -22.64
CA ARG A 371 10.62 -4.00 -22.10
C ARG A 371 10.90 -4.65 -20.75
N GLY A 372 12.13 -4.50 -20.29
CA GLY A 372 12.59 -5.10 -19.04
C GLY A 372 11.73 -4.76 -17.83
N LEU A 373 11.49 -5.76 -16.98
CA LEU A 373 10.74 -5.66 -15.74
C LEU A 373 11.64 -5.13 -14.63
N ALA A 374 11.08 -4.34 -13.73
CA ALA A 374 11.80 -3.88 -12.55
C ALA A 374 11.20 -4.38 -11.23
N CYS A 375 9.92 -4.76 -11.22
CA CYS A 375 9.27 -5.24 -10.02
C CYS A 375 8.22 -6.32 -10.30
N ALA A 376 8.04 -7.21 -9.33
CA ALA A 376 6.91 -8.12 -9.28
C ALA A 376 6.43 -8.34 -7.84
N LYS A 377 5.14 -8.59 -7.66
CA LYS A 377 4.53 -8.90 -6.37
C LYS A 377 3.49 -10.01 -6.51
N TYR A 378 3.50 -10.96 -5.59
CA TYR A 378 2.51 -12.03 -5.50
C TYR A 378 1.51 -11.68 -4.41
N ASP A 379 0.23 -11.79 -4.75
CA ASP A 379 -0.87 -11.78 -3.80
C ASP A 379 -1.29 -13.23 -3.49
N PRO A 380 -1.06 -13.70 -2.25
CA PRO A 380 -1.42 -15.04 -1.83
C PRO A 380 -2.93 -15.25 -1.67
N MET A 381 -3.72 -14.19 -1.45
CA MET A 381 -5.16 -14.32 -1.22
C MET A 381 -5.91 -14.58 -2.52
N ALA A 382 -5.60 -13.81 -3.58
CA ALA A 382 -6.24 -13.99 -4.89
C ALA A 382 -5.44 -14.84 -5.89
N GLY A 383 -4.24 -15.30 -5.53
CA GLY A 383 -3.35 -16.08 -6.41
C GLY A 383 -2.91 -15.29 -7.65
N ARG A 384 -2.64 -13.99 -7.48
CA ARG A 384 -2.30 -13.06 -8.57
C ARG A 384 -0.84 -12.64 -8.50
N ILE A 385 -0.25 -12.37 -9.66
CA ILE A 385 1.06 -11.72 -9.76
C ILE A 385 0.83 -10.34 -10.38
N PHE A 386 1.44 -9.32 -9.79
CA PHE A 386 1.52 -7.98 -10.33
C PHE A 386 2.94 -7.75 -10.85
N SER A 387 3.09 -7.17 -12.04
CA SER A 387 4.40 -6.86 -12.60
C SER A 387 4.43 -5.48 -13.22
N GLY A 388 5.60 -4.84 -13.13
CA GLY A 388 5.84 -3.51 -13.67
C GLY A 388 7.28 -3.34 -14.14
N GLY A 389 7.47 -2.45 -15.11
CA GLY A 389 8.77 -2.28 -15.75
C GLY A 389 8.88 -1.03 -16.63
N GLN A 390 9.83 -1.09 -17.55
CA GLN A 390 10.27 0.03 -18.39
C GLN A 390 9.26 0.41 -19.49
N ASP A 391 8.23 -0.40 -19.69
CA ASP A 391 7.08 -0.08 -20.54
C ASP A 391 6.02 0.76 -19.83
N ALA A 392 6.23 1.08 -18.54
CA ALA A 392 5.31 1.87 -17.71
C ALA A 392 3.92 1.24 -17.51
N LEU A 393 3.79 -0.06 -17.80
CA LEU A 393 2.55 -0.82 -17.64
C LEU A 393 2.56 -1.63 -16.36
N LEU A 394 1.42 -1.65 -15.67
CA LEU A 394 1.16 -2.61 -14.59
C LEU A 394 0.36 -3.77 -15.18
N LYS A 395 0.88 -5.00 -15.12
CA LYS A 395 0.13 -6.20 -15.55
C LYS A 395 -0.28 -7.06 -14.36
N ILE A 396 -1.45 -7.68 -14.48
CA ILE A 396 -1.99 -8.64 -13.50
C ILE A 396 -2.01 -10.00 -14.16
N TRP A 397 -1.45 -11.01 -13.50
CA TRP A 397 -1.36 -12.38 -13.99
C TRP A 397 -2.01 -13.34 -13.02
N ASN A 398 -2.48 -14.47 -13.54
CA ASN A 398 -2.84 -15.63 -12.72
C ASN A 398 -1.57 -16.44 -12.42
N ALA A 399 -1.24 -16.62 -11.14
CA ALA A 399 -0.03 -17.36 -10.75
C ALA A 399 -0.08 -18.85 -11.13
N ASN A 400 -1.28 -19.43 -11.16
CA ASN A 400 -1.46 -20.85 -11.41
C ASN A 400 -1.44 -21.18 -12.90
N THR A 401 -2.06 -20.35 -13.75
CA THR A 401 -2.14 -20.61 -15.20
C THR A 401 -1.03 -19.91 -15.97
N GLY A 402 -0.60 -18.73 -15.53
CA GLY A 402 0.33 -17.86 -16.25
C GLY A 402 -0.37 -16.82 -17.15
N ASP A 403 -1.70 -16.79 -17.18
CA ASP A 403 -2.45 -15.89 -18.07
C ASP A 403 -2.40 -14.43 -17.60
N CYS A 404 -2.28 -13.49 -18.55
CA CYS A 404 -2.41 -12.06 -18.28
C CYS A 404 -3.89 -11.68 -18.18
N LYS A 405 -4.36 -11.32 -16.99
CA LYS A 405 -5.76 -10.92 -16.72
C LYS A 405 -6.04 -9.46 -17.07
N ALA A 406 -5.07 -8.57 -16.85
CA ALA A 406 -5.25 -7.15 -17.10
C ALA A 406 -3.92 -6.45 -17.42
N THR A 407 -4.01 -5.37 -18.18
CA THR A 407 -2.91 -4.43 -18.45
C THR A 407 -3.39 -3.02 -18.13
N LEU A 408 -2.80 -2.41 -17.12
CA LEU A 408 -3.21 -1.12 -16.58
C LEU A 408 -2.22 -0.03 -17.01
N VAL A 409 -2.77 1.06 -17.55
CA VAL A 409 -2.02 2.21 -18.07
C VAL A 409 -2.23 3.40 -17.12
N GLY A 410 -1.18 4.17 -16.87
CA GLY A 410 -1.31 5.45 -16.19
C GLY A 410 -0.05 6.03 -15.55
N HIS A 411 1.05 5.28 -15.52
CA HIS A 411 2.39 5.85 -15.28
C HIS A 411 3.04 6.27 -16.60
N ASP A 412 3.87 7.31 -16.54
CA ASP A 412 4.55 7.86 -17.72
C ASP A 412 6.01 7.37 -17.84
N GLN A 413 6.52 6.75 -16.78
CA GLN A 413 7.88 6.22 -16.70
C GLN A 413 7.89 4.86 -15.98
N LEU A 414 9.09 4.26 -15.90
CA LEU A 414 9.40 3.00 -15.24
C LEU A 414 8.63 2.84 -13.92
N ILE A 415 7.81 1.78 -13.85
CA ILE A 415 7.27 1.31 -12.58
C ILE A 415 8.38 0.52 -11.88
N ARG A 416 8.91 1.07 -10.80
CA ARG A 416 10.07 0.52 -10.09
C ARG A 416 9.65 -0.39 -8.93
N THR A 417 8.46 -0.20 -8.39
CA THR A 417 7.98 -0.95 -7.23
C THR A 417 6.49 -1.16 -7.31
N VAL A 418 6.07 -2.33 -6.85
CA VAL A 418 4.67 -2.73 -6.73
C VAL A 418 4.48 -3.48 -5.43
N ASP A 419 3.43 -3.15 -4.68
CA ASP A 419 3.04 -3.86 -3.47
C ASP A 419 1.51 -3.94 -3.40
N CYS A 420 0.96 -4.85 -2.59
CA CYS A 420 -0.48 -5.04 -2.51
C CYS A 420 -0.95 -5.41 -1.11
N TYR A 421 -2.17 -4.96 -0.78
CA TYR A 421 -2.89 -5.33 0.43
C TYR A 421 -4.39 -5.46 0.13
N GLY A 422 -4.94 -6.66 0.32
CA GLY A 422 -6.28 -7.00 -0.14
C GLY A 422 -6.41 -6.74 -1.65
N ASP A 423 -7.49 -6.07 -2.04
CA ASP A 423 -7.74 -5.71 -3.45
C ASP A 423 -6.99 -4.45 -3.91
N ARG A 424 -6.13 -3.86 -3.08
CA ARG A 424 -5.41 -2.63 -3.42
C ARG A 424 -3.99 -2.92 -3.82
N VAL A 425 -3.59 -2.36 -4.95
CA VAL A 425 -2.22 -2.42 -5.46
C VAL A 425 -1.64 -1.03 -5.44
N ILE A 426 -0.44 -0.87 -4.92
CA ILE A 426 0.29 0.38 -5.03
C ILE A 426 1.44 0.23 -6.02
N THR A 427 1.72 1.30 -6.75
CA THR A 427 2.87 1.38 -7.64
C THR A 427 3.63 2.67 -7.39
N GLY A 428 4.96 2.58 -7.41
CA GLY A 428 5.87 3.73 -7.38
C GLY A 428 6.70 3.78 -8.65
N SER A 429 6.81 4.97 -9.22
CA SER A 429 7.45 5.18 -10.52
C SER A 429 8.52 6.27 -10.51
N TYR A 430 9.37 6.24 -11.53
CA TYR A 430 10.32 7.30 -11.82
C TYR A 430 9.65 8.60 -12.29
N ASP A 431 8.36 8.56 -12.59
CA ASP A 431 7.55 9.76 -12.82
C ASP A 431 7.27 10.57 -11.52
N ARG A 432 7.76 10.09 -10.37
CA ARG A 432 7.66 10.69 -9.03
C ARG A 432 6.26 10.57 -8.41
N THR A 433 5.42 9.71 -8.95
CA THR A 433 4.05 9.48 -8.46
C THR A 433 3.92 8.12 -7.78
N LEU A 434 3.09 8.08 -6.72
CA LEU A 434 2.52 6.83 -6.22
C LEU A 434 1.08 6.72 -6.71
N LYS A 435 0.70 5.57 -7.23
CA LYS A 435 -0.69 5.29 -7.60
C LYS A 435 -1.23 4.11 -6.82
N VAL A 436 -2.51 4.16 -6.49
CA VAL A 436 -3.25 3.07 -5.85
C VAL A 436 -4.31 2.60 -6.83
N TRP A 437 -4.31 1.32 -7.12
CA TRP A 437 -5.18 0.66 -8.09
C TRP A 437 -6.09 -0.35 -7.38
N ASP A 438 -7.26 -0.56 -7.94
CA ASP A 438 -8.13 -1.67 -7.59
C ASP A 438 -7.78 -2.89 -8.45
N ALA A 439 -7.42 -4.00 -7.81
CA ALA A 439 -6.93 -5.20 -8.47
C ALA A 439 -8.02 -5.95 -9.26
N ASN A 440 -9.29 -5.72 -8.95
CA ASN A 440 -10.43 -6.43 -9.56
C ASN A 440 -10.95 -5.69 -10.79
N THR A 441 -11.09 -4.38 -10.68
CA THR A 441 -11.62 -3.50 -11.73
C THR A 441 -10.53 -2.90 -12.62
N GLY A 442 -9.28 -2.86 -12.14
CA GLY A 442 -8.17 -2.21 -12.82
C GLY A 442 -8.18 -0.67 -12.75
N GLN A 443 -9.10 -0.08 -11.99
CA GLN A 443 -9.21 1.37 -11.90
C GLN A 443 -8.11 1.98 -11.02
N CYS A 444 -7.59 3.14 -11.42
CA CYS A 444 -6.72 3.96 -10.57
C CYS A 444 -7.58 4.71 -9.54
N LEU A 445 -7.50 4.34 -8.27
CA LEU A 445 -8.25 4.94 -7.16
C LEU A 445 -7.63 6.28 -6.74
N LEU A 446 -6.33 6.27 -6.41
CA LEU A 446 -5.60 7.42 -5.88
C LEU A 446 -4.32 7.66 -6.69
N ASN A 447 -3.93 8.93 -6.82
CA ASN A 447 -2.74 9.36 -7.54
C ASN A 447 -2.01 10.46 -6.74
N PHE A 448 -0.99 10.07 -5.98
CA PHE A 448 -0.14 10.95 -5.19
C PHE A 448 0.97 11.54 -6.06
N GLN A 449 0.75 12.77 -6.48
CA GLN A 449 1.69 13.63 -7.19
C GLN A 449 2.74 14.20 -6.23
N ASN A 450 3.98 14.27 -6.71
CA ASN A 450 5.12 14.78 -5.96
C ASN A 450 5.30 14.09 -4.59
N ALA A 451 5.07 12.77 -4.54
CA ALA A 451 5.31 12.00 -3.33
C ALA A 451 6.79 12.05 -2.92
N HIS A 452 7.68 12.08 -3.92
CA HIS A 452 9.11 12.32 -3.77
C HIS A 452 9.56 13.40 -4.76
N ASP A 453 10.66 14.08 -4.43
CA ASP A 453 11.27 15.10 -5.32
C ASP A 453 11.98 14.45 -6.53
N SER A 454 12.27 13.14 -6.43
CA SER A 454 12.96 12.33 -7.44
C SER A 454 12.37 10.91 -7.52
N TRP A 455 13.06 10.00 -8.21
CA TRP A 455 12.64 8.63 -8.45
C TRP A 455 12.27 7.88 -7.18
N ILE A 456 11.14 7.17 -7.24
CA ILE A 456 10.70 6.26 -6.19
C ILE A 456 11.36 4.91 -6.42
N PHE A 457 12.05 4.41 -5.40
CA PHE A 457 12.67 3.09 -5.46
C PHE A 457 11.79 2.03 -4.82
N ASN A 458 11.15 2.30 -3.69
CA ASN A 458 10.36 1.28 -3.03
C ASN A 458 9.09 1.88 -2.42
N ALA A 459 8.02 1.11 -2.40
CA ALA A 459 6.75 1.48 -1.80
C ALA A 459 6.07 0.23 -1.22
N LEU A 460 5.55 0.37 0.00
CA LEU A 460 4.84 -0.67 0.73
C LEU A 460 3.45 -0.17 1.14
N ILE A 461 2.46 -1.06 1.15
CA ILE A 461 1.09 -0.77 1.60
C ILE A 461 0.69 -1.70 2.74
N SER A 462 -0.07 -1.15 3.69
CA SER A 462 -0.85 -1.88 4.67
C SER A 462 -2.31 -1.40 4.65
N SER A 463 -3.16 -1.98 5.50
CA SER A 463 -4.54 -1.49 5.71
C SER A 463 -4.61 -0.01 6.09
N THR A 464 -3.58 0.51 6.75
CA THR A 464 -3.60 1.85 7.35
C THR A 464 -2.60 2.80 6.75
N GLN A 465 -1.55 2.31 6.10
CA GLN A 465 -0.40 3.13 5.73
C GLN A 465 0.13 2.80 4.33
N ILE A 466 0.69 3.83 3.68
CA ILE A 466 1.61 3.66 2.55
C ILE A 466 2.97 4.20 2.98
N ILE A 467 4.03 3.45 2.73
CA ILE A 467 5.40 3.85 3.02
C ILE A 467 6.20 3.81 1.73
N SER A 468 6.86 4.89 1.35
CA SER A 468 7.71 4.91 0.16
C SER A 468 9.08 5.51 0.42
N ALA A 469 10.05 5.14 -0.40
CA ALA A 469 11.42 5.60 -0.32
C ALA A 469 11.93 5.94 -1.73
N GLY A 470 12.71 7.01 -1.81
CA GLY A 470 13.18 7.55 -3.09
C GLY A 470 14.65 7.94 -3.11
N GLN A 471 15.09 8.38 -4.28
CA GLN A 471 16.42 8.92 -4.52
C GLN A 471 16.69 10.23 -3.75
N ASP A 472 15.63 10.90 -3.31
CA ASP A 472 15.69 12.09 -2.46
C ASP A 472 16.18 11.81 -1.03
N LYS A 473 16.56 10.56 -0.72
CA LYS A 473 17.12 10.11 0.57
C LYS A 473 16.12 10.18 1.72
N ARG A 474 14.83 10.30 1.39
CA ARG A 474 13.75 10.41 2.35
C ARG A 474 12.88 9.16 2.30
N ILE A 475 12.32 8.83 3.44
CA ILE A 475 11.24 7.84 3.54
C ILE A 475 9.96 8.62 3.87
N LEU A 476 8.94 8.50 3.02
CA LEU A 476 7.62 9.05 3.21
C LEU A 476 6.71 8.00 3.88
N VAL A 477 5.99 8.40 4.91
CA VAL A 477 4.91 7.62 5.52
C VAL A 477 3.60 8.41 5.34
N LEU A 478 2.64 7.80 4.66
CA LEU A 478 1.26 8.27 4.51
C LEU A 478 0.36 7.43 5.43
N ASP A 479 -0.12 8.04 6.51
CA ASP A 479 -0.96 7.38 7.51
C ASP A 479 -2.43 7.76 7.38
N PHE A 480 -3.25 6.80 6.94
CA PHE A 480 -4.71 6.90 6.89
C PHE A 480 -5.36 6.49 8.22
N GLY A 481 -4.66 5.73 9.05
CA GLY A 481 -5.09 5.24 10.37
C GLY A 481 -4.82 6.19 11.54
N HIS A 482 -4.15 7.32 11.33
CA HIS A 482 -3.75 8.23 12.42
C HIS A 482 -4.92 8.59 13.36
N GLY A 483 -4.71 8.36 14.66
CA GLY A 483 -5.71 8.62 15.71
C GLY A 483 -6.91 7.66 15.73
N LEU A 484 -6.84 6.52 15.04
CA LEU A 484 -7.88 5.49 15.05
C LEU A 484 -7.42 4.26 15.84
N HIS A 485 -8.32 3.71 16.66
CA HIS A 485 -8.10 2.44 17.34
C HIS A 485 -8.86 1.34 16.59
N LEU A 486 -8.18 0.68 15.64
CA LEU A 486 -8.81 -0.25 14.69
C LEU A 486 -8.89 -1.71 15.20
N GLY A 487 -8.28 -1.99 16.34
CA GLY A 487 -8.11 -3.35 16.85
C GLY A 487 -7.01 -4.09 16.08
N GLU A 488 -6.44 -5.13 16.68
CA GLU A 488 -5.41 -5.95 16.02
C GLU A 488 -6.03 -6.72 14.84
N SER A 489 -5.90 -6.20 13.62
CA SER A 489 -6.19 -6.94 12.38
C SER A 489 -4.96 -7.76 12.02
N SER A 490 -5.06 -9.09 12.12
CA SER A 490 -4.03 -10.04 11.67
C SER A 490 -4.02 -10.24 10.17
#